data_AF-A0A7S1DDY0-F1
#
_entry.id   AF-A0A7S1DDY0-F1
#
_cell.length_a   1.000
_cell.length_b   1.000
_cell.length_c   1.000
_cell.angle_alpha   90.00
_cell.angle_beta   90.00
_cell.angle_gamma   90.00
#
_symmetry.space_group_name_H-M   'P 1'
#
loop_
_entity.id
_entity.type
_entity.pdbx_description
1 polymer ?
#
loop_
_entity_poly.entity_id
_entity_poly.type
_entity_poly.pdbx_seq_one_letter_code
_entity_poly.pdbx_strand_id
1 'polypeptide(L)'
;GRLFWFQQKPTQEEENGGGGGGVGGLWEDFLVGEDIVGDEPDQRYGSSMEMSSTGTTVVVGVPRTVRNSDYSGFVDTWSYSPQGGGASQTGFPVTGVHPLEEFGTDVSMDWSGTSFVATGRNSYNNNDNNNNNNNYDENTNITGSARVYVISLGVWRMLGDEIAGLPLGGQ
;
A
#
# COMPACT_ATOMS: atom_id res chain seq x y z
N GLY A 1 -1.26 -8.91 -5.97
CA GLY A 1 -2.59 -9.35 -5.49
C GLY A 1 -3.68 -8.78 -6.39
N ARG A 2 -4.94 -9.15 -6.17
CA ARG A 2 -6.12 -8.43 -6.70
C ARG A 2 -6.84 -7.82 -5.50
N LEU A 3 -7.19 -6.55 -5.56
CA LEU A 3 -7.97 -5.88 -4.52
C LEU A 3 -9.40 -5.69 -5.01
N PHE A 4 -10.37 -6.00 -4.14
CA PHE A 4 -11.80 -5.82 -4.41
C PHE A 4 -12.40 -4.90 -3.36
N TRP A 5 -13.38 -4.10 -3.78
CA TRP A 5 -14.23 -3.32 -2.89
C TRP A 5 -15.58 -4.01 -2.78
N PHE A 6 -16.04 -4.29 -1.56
CA PHE A 6 -17.40 -4.76 -1.29
C PHE A 6 -18.17 -3.69 -0.53
N GLN A 7 -19.45 -3.52 -0.86
CA GLN A 7 -20.37 -2.71 -0.08
C GLN A 7 -21.59 -3.54 0.27
N GLN A 8 -21.90 -3.59 1.57
CA GLN A 8 -23.14 -4.21 2.04
C GLN A 8 -24.30 -3.28 1.71
N LYS A 9 -25.32 -3.82 1.04
CA LYS A 9 -26.64 -3.19 0.98
C LYS A 9 -27.57 -3.95 1.93
N PRO A 10 -28.31 -3.27 2.83
CA PRO A 10 -29.41 -3.91 3.52
C PRO A 10 -30.44 -4.36 2.47
N THR A 11 -30.86 -5.62 2.51
CA THR A 11 -32.08 -6.02 1.81
C THR A 11 -33.23 -5.22 2.38
N GLN A 12 -33.95 -4.47 1.53
CA GLN A 12 -35.12 -3.72 1.96
C GLN A 12 -36.14 -4.71 2.53
N GLU A 13 -36.41 -4.65 3.84
CA GLU A 13 -37.64 -5.21 4.36
C GLU A 13 -38.77 -4.29 3.86
N GLU A 14 -39.61 -4.79 2.95
CA GLU A 14 -40.90 -4.17 2.70
C GLU A 14 -41.65 -4.17 4.04
N GLU A 15 -41.82 -2.98 4.64
CA GLU A 15 -42.73 -2.79 5.77
C GLU A 15 -44.15 -3.11 5.33
N ASN A 16 -44.53 -4.39 5.39
CA ASN A 16 -45.91 -4.82 5.42
C ASN A 16 -46.08 -5.65 6.70
N GLY A 17 -46.85 -5.07 7.62
CA GLY A 17 -46.84 -5.45 9.02
C GLY A 17 -47.24 -6.90 9.34
N GLY A 18 -46.70 -7.36 10.47
CA GLY A 18 -47.31 -8.38 11.32
C GLY A 18 -46.61 -9.73 11.33
N GLY A 19 -46.13 -10.10 12.53
CA GLY A 19 -45.94 -11.49 12.93
C GLY A 19 -44.51 -12.02 12.78
N GLY A 20 -43.95 -12.51 13.89
CA GLY A 20 -42.59 -13.01 13.96
C GLY A 20 -42.29 -14.20 13.04
N GLY A 21 -41.07 -14.20 12.54
CA GLY A 21 -40.44 -15.28 11.78
C GLY A 21 -39.13 -14.75 11.25
N GLY A 22 -37.99 -15.23 11.76
CA GLY A 22 -36.67 -14.72 11.43
C GLY A 22 -36.44 -14.70 9.92
N VAL A 23 -36.28 -13.51 9.37
CA VAL A 23 -35.78 -13.32 8.01
C VAL A 23 -34.27 -13.30 8.11
N GLY A 24 -33.64 -14.42 7.76
CA GLY A 24 -32.21 -14.43 7.46
C GLY A 24 -32.01 -13.58 6.21
N GLY A 25 -31.67 -12.29 6.40
CA GLY A 25 -31.29 -11.40 5.32
C GLY A 25 -30.17 -12.05 4.52
N LEU A 26 -30.45 -12.36 3.26
CA LEU A 26 -29.45 -12.88 2.33
C LEU A 26 -28.55 -11.71 1.95
N TRP A 27 -27.30 -11.77 2.42
CA TRP A 27 -26.25 -10.82 2.11
C TRP A 27 -25.85 -10.98 0.65
N GLU A 28 -26.05 -9.94 -0.17
CA GLU A 28 -25.44 -9.88 -1.49
C GLU A 28 -24.18 -9.00 -1.42
N ASP A 29 -23.01 -9.64 -1.59
CA ASP A 29 -21.74 -8.93 -1.75
C ASP A 29 -21.72 -8.29 -3.14
N PHE A 30 -21.85 -6.96 -3.20
CA PHE A 30 -21.76 -6.19 -4.43
C PHE A 30 -20.32 -5.70 -4.62
N LEU A 31 -19.66 -6.14 -5.70
CA LEU A 31 -18.37 -5.59 -6.12
C LEU A 31 -18.57 -4.15 -6.58
N VAL A 32 -17.81 -3.22 -6.01
CA VAL A 32 -18.04 -1.77 -6.21
C VAL A 32 -16.93 -1.06 -7.01
N GLY A 33 -16.04 -1.81 -7.65
CA GLY A 33 -14.97 -1.25 -8.48
C GLY A 33 -14.21 -2.30 -9.27
N GLU A 34 -13.30 -1.86 -10.13
CA GLU A 34 -12.39 -2.74 -10.86
C GLU A 34 -11.24 -3.26 -9.98
N ASP A 35 -10.63 -4.36 -10.43
CA ASP A 35 -9.43 -4.92 -9.79
C ASP A 35 -8.30 -3.89 -9.85
N ILE A 36 -7.71 -3.57 -8.70
CA ILE A 36 -6.46 -2.82 -8.65
C ILE A 36 -5.31 -3.81 -8.90
N VAL A 37 -4.62 -3.66 -10.02
CA VAL A 37 -3.49 -4.49 -10.45
C VAL A 37 -2.28 -3.63 -10.76
N GLY A 38 -1.08 -4.19 -10.56
CA GLY A 38 0.17 -3.51 -10.93
C GLY A 38 0.42 -3.55 -12.44
N ASP A 39 1.26 -2.62 -12.90
CA ASP A 39 1.51 -2.39 -14.32
C ASP A 39 2.57 -3.32 -14.92
N GLU A 40 3.48 -3.87 -14.11
CA GLU A 40 4.55 -4.74 -14.61
C GLU A 40 4.62 -6.09 -13.86
N PRO A 41 5.00 -7.19 -14.56
CA PRO A 41 5.33 -8.46 -13.93
C PRO A 41 6.43 -8.30 -12.86
N ASP A 42 6.43 -9.14 -11.83
CA ASP A 42 7.46 -9.20 -10.79
C ASP A 42 7.64 -7.97 -9.87
N GLN A 43 6.83 -6.92 -10.03
CA GLN A 43 6.83 -5.76 -9.11
C GLN A 43 6.40 -6.10 -7.67
N ARG A 44 5.85 -7.31 -7.48
CA ARG A 44 5.22 -7.75 -6.22
C ARG A 44 4.15 -6.76 -5.75
N TYR A 45 3.34 -6.28 -6.69
CA TYR A 45 2.26 -5.33 -6.42
C TYR A 45 1.28 -5.89 -5.37
N GLY A 46 1.08 -5.12 -4.29
CA GLY A 46 0.29 -5.54 -3.13
C GLY A 46 1.04 -6.53 -2.23
N SER A 47 2.35 -6.33 -2.05
CA SER A 47 3.12 -7.09 -1.04
C SER A 47 2.72 -6.72 0.39
N SER A 48 2.32 -5.47 0.60
CA SER A 48 1.72 -4.94 1.81
C SER A 48 0.54 -4.06 1.42
N MET A 49 -0.51 -4.03 2.22
CA MET A 49 -1.74 -3.27 1.93
C MET A 49 -2.43 -2.89 3.23
N GLU A 50 -2.98 -1.67 3.28
CA GLU A 50 -3.89 -1.24 4.33
C GLU A 50 -4.99 -0.35 3.75
N MET A 51 -6.18 -0.42 4.35
CA MET A 51 -7.33 0.43 4.04
C MET A 51 -7.64 1.30 5.25
N SER A 52 -7.99 2.57 5.02
CA SER A 52 -8.47 3.45 6.07
C SER A 52 -9.74 2.88 6.72
N SER A 53 -9.96 3.16 7.99
CA SER A 53 -11.17 2.72 8.68
C SER A 53 -12.44 3.39 8.13
N THR A 54 -12.29 4.54 7.46
CA THR A 54 -13.37 5.19 6.71
C THR A 54 -13.72 4.44 5.42
N GLY A 55 -12.88 3.49 4.97
CA GLY A 55 -13.06 2.77 3.72
C GLY A 55 -12.91 3.65 2.48
N THR A 56 -12.20 4.77 2.58
CA THR A 56 -12.08 5.75 1.47
C THR A 56 -10.71 5.79 0.85
N THR A 57 -9.68 5.27 1.53
CA THR A 57 -8.30 5.28 1.04
C THR A 57 -7.68 3.91 1.23
N VAL A 58 -6.88 3.47 0.25
CA VAL A 58 -6.04 2.27 0.33
C VAL A 58 -4.61 2.65 -0.02
N VAL A 59 -3.65 2.12 0.74
CA VAL A 59 -2.23 2.10 0.38
C VAL A 59 -1.84 0.70 -0.06
N VAL A 60 -1.02 0.62 -1.11
CA VAL A 60 -0.53 -0.63 -1.69
C VAL A 60 0.98 -0.53 -1.83
N GLY A 61 1.70 -1.36 -1.09
CA GLY A 61 3.15 -1.48 -1.19
C GLY A 61 3.58 -2.32 -2.39
N VAL A 62 4.58 -1.80 -3.11
CA VAL A 62 5.15 -2.38 -4.33
C VAL A 62 6.68 -2.37 -4.20
N PRO A 63 7.27 -3.32 -3.44
CA PRO A 63 8.69 -3.29 -3.09
C PRO A 63 9.62 -3.54 -4.28
N ARG A 64 9.12 -3.86 -5.47
CA ARG A 64 9.99 -4.05 -6.64
C ARG A 64 9.52 -3.17 -7.80
N THR A 65 10.43 -2.33 -8.28
CA THR A 65 10.29 -1.62 -9.55
C THR A 65 11.17 -2.32 -10.58
N VAL A 66 10.63 -2.66 -11.74
CA VAL A 66 11.39 -3.38 -12.78
C VAL A 66 12.13 -2.40 -13.69
N ARG A 67 11.66 -1.15 -13.80
CA ARG A 67 12.36 -0.10 -14.54
C ARG A 67 13.77 0.11 -13.98
N ASN A 68 14.76 -0.34 -14.75
CA ASN A 68 16.20 -0.19 -14.53
C ASN A 68 16.83 -1.08 -13.46
N SER A 69 16.16 -2.16 -13.00
CA SER A 69 16.72 -3.08 -11.99
C SER A 69 17.04 -2.43 -10.64
N ASP A 70 16.57 -1.22 -10.40
CA ASP A 70 16.92 -0.45 -9.22
C ASP A 70 16.13 -0.85 -7.97
N TYR A 71 15.15 -1.77 -8.04
CA TYR A 71 14.33 -2.29 -6.93
C TYR A 71 14.06 -1.26 -5.80
N SER A 72 13.83 0.01 -6.16
CA SER A 72 13.65 1.09 -5.20
C SER A 72 12.30 0.97 -4.50
N GLY A 73 11.34 0.33 -5.17
CA GLY A 73 9.99 0.13 -4.67
C GLY A 73 9.18 1.43 -4.65
N PHE A 74 7.88 1.30 -4.42
CA PHE A 74 6.96 2.42 -4.22
C PHE A 74 5.73 2.03 -3.42
N VAL A 75 5.01 3.04 -2.95
CA VAL A 75 3.65 2.90 -2.42
C VAL A 75 2.70 3.56 -3.39
N ASP A 76 1.72 2.80 -3.85
CA ASP A 76 0.60 3.31 -4.61
C ASP A 76 -0.60 3.58 -3.69
N THR A 77 -1.41 4.58 -4.01
CA THR A 77 -2.54 4.97 -3.17
C THR A 77 -3.79 5.20 -3.99
N TRP A 78 -4.90 4.67 -3.50
CA TRP A 78 -6.19 4.68 -4.17
C TRP A 78 -7.24 5.29 -3.26
N SER A 79 -8.12 6.10 -3.81
CA SER A 79 -9.34 6.53 -3.14
C SER A 79 -10.52 5.77 -3.70
N TYR A 80 -11.51 5.56 -2.86
CA TYR A 80 -12.74 4.91 -3.22
C TYR A 80 -13.93 5.81 -2.90
N SER A 81 -14.78 5.99 -3.90
CA SER A 81 -16.03 6.72 -3.77
C SER A 81 -17.18 5.85 -4.29
N PRO A 82 -18.06 5.37 -3.39
CA PRO A 82 -19.25 4.61 -3.79
C PRO A 82 -20.14 5.41 -4.76
N GLN A 83 -20.21 6.73 -4.61
CA GLN A 83 -20.99 7.59 -5.51
C GLN A 83 -20.23 7.99 -6.79
N GLY A 84 -18.90 7.80 -6.82
CA GLY A 84 -18.02 8.23 -7.90
C GLY A 84 -17.69 7.16 -8.95
N GLY A 85 -18.28 5.96 -8.84
CA GLY A 85 -18.05 4.88 -9.82
C GLY A 85 -16.90 3.93 -9.47
N GLY A 86 -16.41 3.94 -8.23
CA GLY A 86 -15.46 2.94 -7.73
C GLY A 86 -14.13 3.52 -7.26
N ALA A 87 -13.06 2.74 -7.44
CA ALA A 87 -11.71 3.10 -7.02
C ALA A 87 -11.01 3.96 -8.07
N SER A 88 -10.28 4.98 -7.62
CA SER A 88 -9.43 5.84 -8.44
C SER A 88 -8.10 6.11 -7.76
N GLN A 89 -7.00 6.04 -8.50
CA GLN A 89 -5.68 6.35 -7.96
C GLN A 89 -5.64 7.80 -7.45
N THR A 90 -5.06 8.01 -6.27
CA THR A 90 -5.05 9.30 -5.57
C THR A 90 -3.64 9.79 -5.37
N GLY A 91 -3.27 10.83 -6.10
CA GLY A 91 -1.90 11.33 -6.12
C GLY A 91 -0.95 10.43 -6.91
N PHE A 92 0.29 10.86 -7.03
CA PHE A 92 1.34 10.07 -7.66
C PHE A 92 1.88 9.02 -6.67
N PRO A 93 2.29 7.84 -7.16
CA PRO A 93 2.99 6.86 -6.35
C PRO A 93 4.19 7.47 -5.62
N VAL A 94 4.36 7.10 -4.36
CA VAL A 94 5.50 7.53 -3.55
C VAL A 94 6.63 6.53 -3.72
N THR A 95 7.70 6.93 -4.41
CA THR A 95 8.82 6.04 -4.74
C THR A 95 9.86 5.99 -3.63
N GLY A 96 10.56 4.86 -3.52
CA GLY A 96 11.83 4.78 -2.80
C GLY A 96 12.86 5.75 -3.34
N VAL A 97 13.75 6.23 -2.46
CA VAL A 97 14.77 7.22 -2.78
C VAL A 97 16.16 6.60 -2.95
N HIS A 98 16.33 5.33 -2.57
CA HIS A 98 17.57 4.58 -2.74
C HIS A 98 17.40 3.38 -3.69
N PRO A 99 18.46 3.00 -4.43
CA PRO A 99 18.50 1.71 -5.12
C PRO A 99 18.41 0.56 -4.11
N LEU A 100 17.72 -0.51 -4.51
CA LEU A 100 17.46 -1.72 -3.72
C LEU A 100 16.75 -1.43 -2.39
N GLU A 101 16.08 -0.28 -2.29
CA GLU A 101 15.39 0.10 -1.07
C GLU A 101 14.20 -0.81 -0.77
N GLU A 102 13.63 -1.46 -1.78
CA GLU A 102 12.41 -2.25 -1.61
C GLU A 102 11.30 -1.49 -0.85
N PHE A 103 11.17 -0.18 -1.10
CA PHE A 103 10.25 0.69 -0.39
C PHE A 103 8.79 0.26 -0.62
N GLY A 104 7.97 0.36 0.43
CA GLY A 104 6.63 -0.25 0.43
C GLY A 104 6.68 -1.76 0.76
N THR A 105 7.76 -2.25 1.37
CA THR A 105 7.78 -3.61 1.92
C THR A 105 6.71 -3.78 2.98
N ASP A 106 6.54 -2.77 3.84
CA ASP A 106 5.43 -2.67 4.78
C ASP A 106 4.79 -1.29 4.72
N VAL A 107 3.50 -1.22 5.03
CA VAL A 107 2.72 0.03 5.05
C VAL A 107 1.79 0.01 6.25
N SER A 108 1.61 1.18 6.88
CA SER A 108 0.50 1.37 7.81
C SER A 108 -0.16 2.73 7.67
N MET A 109 -1.48 2.81 7.81
CA MET A 109 -2.33 3.96 7.54
C MET A 109 -3.09 4.41 8.78
N ASP A 110 -3.35 5.71 8.89
CA ASP A 110 -4.21 6.24 9.94
C ASP A 110 -5.70 5.95 9.68
N TRP A 111 -6.51 6.09 10.72
CA TRP A 111 -7.96 5.85 10.64
C TRP A 111 -8.66 6.60 9.49
N SER A 112 -8.25 7.85 9.21
CA SER A 112 -8.90 8.70 8.21
C SER A 112 -8.39 8.49 6.78
N GLY A 113 -7.24 7.82 6.62
CA GLY A 113 -6.57 7.66 5.33
C GLY A 113 -5.93 8.94 4.81
N THR A 114 -5.53 9.85 5.71
CA THR A 114 -4.83 11.10 5.36
C THR A 114 -3.33 11.05 5.63
N SER A 115 -2.86 10.04 6.35
CA SER A 115 -1.45 9.77 6.60
C SER A 115 -1.14 8.28 6.59
N PHE A 116 0.08 7.93 6.20
CA PHE A 116 0.57 6.57 6.29
C PHE A 116 2.07 6.57 6.58
N VAL A 117 2.58 5.48 7.12
CA VAL A 117 4.00 5.14 7.19
C VAL A 117 4.29 4.02 6.21
N ALA A 118 5.44 4.05 5.58
CA ALA A 118 5.92 2.93 4.77
C ALA A 118 7.39 2.68 5.06
N THR A 119 7.78 1.41 4.94
CA THR A 119 9.13 0.97 5.23
C THR A 119 9.85 0.47 3.98
N GLY A 120 11.16 0.58 4.02
CA GLY A 120 12.08 0.00 3.07
C GLY A 120 13.25 -0.67 3.78
N ARG A 121 14.05 -1.36 2.98
CA ARG A 121 15.35 -1.90 3.28
C ARG A 121 16.42 -0.97 2.74
N ASN A 122 17.09 -0.20 3.59
CA ASN A 122 18.21 0.62 3.15
C ASN A 122 19.46 -0.25 2.96
N SER A 123 19.80 -0.59 1.71
CA SER A 123 21.06 -1.26 1.39
C SER A 123 22.07 -0.22 0.92
N TYR A 124 22.95 0.22 1.82
CA TYR A 124 24.12 1.01 1.43
C TYR A 124 25.10 0.10 0.68
N ASN A 125 24.84 -0.09 -0.61
CA ASN A 125 25.82 -0.54 -1.58
C ASN A 125 26.94 0.51 -1.60
N ASN A 126 28.02 0.29 -0.85
CA ASN A 126 29.28 0.95 -1.12
C ASN A 126 29.97 0.16 -2.22
N ASN A 127 29.61 0.45 -3.46
CA ASN A 127 30.34 0.14 -4.66
C ASN A 127 30.76 -1.33 -4.81
N ASP A 128 29.96 -2.15 -5.50
CA ASP A 128 30.55 -3.02 -6.51
C ASP A 128 29.57 -3.40 -7.62
N ASN A 129 29.97 -3.01 -8.82
CA ASN A 129 29.40 -3.46 -10.07
C ASN A 129 29.36 -5.00 -10.10
N ASN A 130 28.26 -5.54 -10.64
CA ASN A 130 28.20 -6.85 -11.25
C ASN A 130 28.24 -8.05 -10.30
N ASN A 131 27.13 -8.36 -9.63
CA ASN A 131 26.79 -9.76 -9.46
C ASN A 131 25.27 -9.99 -9.46
N ASN A 132 24.80 -10.72 -10.47
CA ASN A 132 23.45 -11.28 -10.60
C ASN A 132 23.20 -12.39 -9.56
N ASN A 133 23.61 -12.19 -8.32
CA ASN A 133 23.35 -13.12 -7.25
C ASN A 133 22.48 -12.43 -6.21
N ASN A 134 21.29 -13.01 -5.99
CA ASN A 134 20.41 -12.81 -4.84
C ASN A 134 21.10 -13.20 -3.51
N ASN A 135 22.41 -13.01 -3.39
CA ASN A 135 23.13 -13.30 -2.18
C ASN A 135 22.98 -12.08 -1.29
N TYR A 136 22.14 -12.25 -0.28
CA TYR A 136 22.06 -11.39 0.89
C TYR A 136 23.46 -11.36 1.50
N ASP A 137 24.30 -10.43 1.04
CA ASP A 137 25.65 -10.28 1.59
C ASP A 137 25.50 -9.81 3.03
N GLU A 138 25.86 -10.71 3.94
CA GLU A 138 25.83 -10.58 5.39
C GLU A 138 26.67 -9.40 5.89
N ASN A 139 27.52 -8.83 5.02
CA ASN A 139 28.37 -7.67 5.27
C ASN A 139 27.85 -6.36 4.66
N THR A 140 26.70 -6.36 3.98
CA THR A 140 26.04 -5.11 3.60
C THR A 140 25.39 -4.52 4.85
N ASN A 141 25.62 -3.24 5.11
CA ASN A 141 24.98 -2.45 6.16
C ASN A 141 23.49 -2.24 5.83
N ILE A 142 22.75 -3.34 5.75
CA ILE A 142 21.31 -3.34 5.51
C ILE A 142 20.66 -2.82 6.77
N THR A 143 20.10 -1.64 6.70
CA THR A 143 19.26 -1.09 7.75
C THR A 143 17.82 -0.98 7.25
N GLY A 144 16.87 -0.75 8.14
CA GLY A 144 15.52 -0.37 7.73
C GLY A 144 15.43 1.13 7.45
N SER A 145 14.53 1.54 6.57
CA SER A 145 14.06 2.92 6.49
C SER A 145 12.57 2.95 6.80
N ALA A 146 12.11 4.02 7.46
CA ALA A 146 10.69 4.31 7.58
C ALA A 146 10.43 5.78 7.28
N ARG A 147 9.42 6.04 6.45
CA ARG A 147 9.01 7.39 6.04
C ARG A 147 7.51 7.56 6.27
N VAL A 148 7.15 8.66 6.91
CA VAL A 148 5.76 9.04 7.18
C VAL A 148 5.31 10.03 6.11
N TYR A 149 4.11 9.85 5.58
CA TYR A 149 3.52 10.68 4.55
C TYR A 149 2.18 11.22 5.02
N VAL A 150 1.87 12.45 4.62
CA VAL A 150 0.57 13.08 4.77
C VAL A 150 0.08 13.57 3.41
N ILE A 151 -1.21 13.39 3.12
CA ILE A 151 -1.80 13.87 1.89
C ILE A 151 -2.37 15.28 2.08
N SER A 152 -2.12 16.14 1.11
CA SER A 152 -2.76 17.45 1.02
C SER A 152 -3.04 17.78 -0.43
N LEU A 153 -4.29 18.16 -0.74
CA LEU A 153 -4.73 18.50 -2.10
C LEU A 153 -4.40 17.40 -3.13
N GLY A 154 -4.51 16.13 -2.74
CA GLY A 154 -4.21 14.98 -3.60
C GLY A 154 -2.71 14.68 -3.78
N VAL A 155 -1.82 15.33 -3.02
CA VAL A 155 -0.38 15.11 -3.10
C VAL A 155 0.16 14.59 -1.77
N TRP A 156 0.82 13.44 -1.80
CA TRP A 156 1.54 12.90 -0.66
C TRP A 156 2.86 13.61 -0.45
N ARG A 157 3.14 14.01 0.79
CA ARG A 157 4.39 14.66 1.20
C ARG A 157 4.96 13.98 2.41
N MET A 158 6.26 13.76 2.42
CA MET A 158 6.96 13.23 3.60
C MET A 158 6.82 14.21 4.76
N LEU A 159 6.47 13.70 5.93
CA LEU A 159 6.34 14.42 7.18
C LEU A 159 7.59 14.17 8.02
N GLY A 160 8.47 15.18 8.11
CA GLY A 160 9.75 15.08 8.81
C GLY A 160 10.82 14.40 7.96
N ASP A 161 11.85 13.90 8.64
CA ASP A 161 12.99 13.19 8.04
C ASP A 161 12.77 11.68 8.04
N GLU A 162 13.53 10.98 7.19
CA GLU A 162 13.56 9.50 7.21
C GLU A 162 14.05 8.97 8.56
N ILE A 163 13.35 7.96 9.06
CA ILE A 163 13.78 7.18 10.22
C ILE A 163 14.67 6.04 9.69
N ALA A 164 15.98 6.29 9.65
CA ALA A 164 16.97 5.32 9.22
C ALA A 164 17.40 4.42 10.40
N GLY A 165 17.41 3.11 10.15
CA GLY A 165 18.05 2.16 11.04
C GLY A 165 19.55 2.35 11.05
N LEU A 166 20.19 1.98 12.16
CA LEU A 166 21.64 2.06 12.31
C LEU A 166 22.31 0.78 11.81
N PRO A 167 23.49 0.88 11.16
CA PRO A 167 24.26 -0.28 10.78
C PRO A 167 24.73 -1.07 12.02
N LEU A 168 24.95 -2.37 11.84
CA LEU A 168 25.52 -3.22 12.88
C LEU A 168 26.93 -2.71 13.25
N GLY A 169 27.10 -2.18 14.47
CA GLY A 169 28.41 -1.77 15.01
C GLY A 169 28.56 -0.31 15.45
N GLY A 170 27.51 0.52 15.33
CA GLY A 170 27.53 1.90 15.85
C GLY A 170 27.04 1.99 17.31
N GLN A 171 27.94 1.84 18.28
CA GLN A 171 27.78 2.34 19.65
C GLN A 171 28.94 3.26 20.01
#